data_AF-A0A8C9UDC0-F1
#
_entry.id   AF-A0A8C9UDC0-F1
#
_cell.length_a   1.000
_cell.length_b   1.000
_cell.length_c   1.000
_cell.angle_alpha   90.00
_cell.angle_beta   90.00
_cell.angle_gamma   90.00
#
_symmetry.space_group_name_H-M   'P 1'
#
loop_
_entity.id
_entity.type
_entity.pdbx_description
1 polymer ?
#
loop_
_entity_poly.entity_id
_entity_poly.type
_entity_poly.pdbx_seq_one_letter_code
_entity_poly.pdbx_strand_id
1 'polypeptide(L)'
;MSVALRNAQRAVPLRRAANALMQRLNGVYRHCPVPTDVLSFPFHQVEAGELPRPSCRGDYNLGDIFLGVEYIHQQCHETGEDFDDVLTVTAAHGLCHLLGFRHDTKPEWEQMYQKETQILEELNRLTGSRLRPLTSGLF
;
A
#
# COMPACT_ATOMS: atom_id res chain seq x y z
N MET A 1 4.46 37.74 -1.38
CA MET A 1 3.67 36.93 -2.32
C MET A 1 3.11 35.75 -1.55
N SER A 2 1.82 35.76 -1.26
CA SER A 2 1.14 34.71 -0.49
C SER A 2 0.95 33.49 -1.41
N VAL A 3 1.82 32.48 -1.28
CA VAL A 3 1.55 31.17 -1.86
C VAL A 3 0.67 30.45 -0.85
N ALA A 4 -0.62 30.47 -1.12
CA ALA A 4 -1.57 29.68 -0.38
C ALA A 4 -1.16 28.20 -0.48
N LEU A 5 -0.65 27.64 0.61
CA LEU A 5 -0.61 26.20 0.85
C LEU A 5 -2.07 25.72 1.00
N ARG A 6 -2.82 25.73 -0.10
CA ARG A 6 -4.16 25.13 -0.17
C ARG A 6 -3.96 23.65 -0.46
N ASN A 7 -4.16 22.84 0.57
CA ASN A 7 -4.44 21.40 0.55
C ASN A 7 -4.50 20.78 -0.86
N ALA A 8 -3.35 20.38 -1.39
CA ALA A 8 -3.30 19.60 -2.62
C ALA A 8 -3.79 18.18 -2.32
N GLN A 9 -5.06 17.89 -2.64
CA GLN A 9 -5.60 16.54 -2.56
C GLN A 9 -5.00 15.68 -3.67
N ARG A 10 -4.42 14.54 -3.28
CA ARG A 10 -3.98 13.49 -4.20
C ARG A 10 -5.01 12.37 -4.21
N ALA A 11 -5.18 11.74 -5.38
CA ALA A 11 -6.09 10.63 -5.55
C ALA A 11 -5.32 9.31 -5.48
N VAL A 12 -5.92 8.34 -4.77
CA VAL A 12 -5.45 6.95 -4.72
C VAL A 12 -6.69 6.06 -4.84
N PRO A 13 -7.05 5.60 -6.06
CA PRO A 13 -8.12 4.64 -6.22
C PRO A 13 -7.80 3.31 -5.51
N LEU A 14 -8.68 2.93 -4.58
CA LEU A 14 -8.65 1.64 -3.91
C LEU A 14 -9.71 0.73 -4.51
N ARG A 15 -9.32 -0.45 -4.98
CA ARG A 15 -10.18 -1.39 -5.68
C ARG A 15 -10.21 -2.72 -4.97
N ARG A 16 -11.41 -3.18 -4.60
CA ARG A 16 -11.61 -4.57 -4.19
C ARG A 16 -11.52 -5.49 -5.39
N ALA A 17 -10.76 -6.58 -5.27
CA ALA A 17 -10.61 -7.59 -6.31
C ALA A 17 -10.87 -8.99 -5.76
N ALA A 18 -11.58 -9.81 -6.55
CA ALA A 18 -11.76 -11.23 -6.28
C ALA A 18 -10.47 -12.00 -6.59
N ASN A 19 -10.33 -13.21 -6.03
CA ASN A 19 -9.11 -14.02 -6.17
C ASN A 19 -8.75 -14.31 -7.63
N ALA A 20 -9.74 -14.55 -8.50
CA ALA A 20 -9.50 -14.77 -9.92
C ALA A 20 -8.87 -13.55 -10.63
N LEU A 21 -9.28 -12.33 -10.25
CA LEU A 21 -8.68 -11.11 -10.80
C LEU A 21 -7.27 -10.89 -10.23
N MET A 22 -7.08 -11.06 -8.92
CA MET A 22 -5.76 -10.95 -8.29
C MET A 22 -4.77 -11.94 -8.88
N GLN A 23 -5.17 -13.21 -9.05
CA GLN A 23 -4.36 -14.25 -9.68
C GLN A 23 -3.94 -13.88 -11.10
N ARG A 24 -4.90 -13.38 -11.90
CA ARG A 24 -4.61 -12.94 -13.27
C ARG A 24 -3.62 -11.78 -13.29
N LEU A 25 -3.87 -10.74 -12.48
CA LEU A 25 -2.99 -9.57 -12.42
C LEU A 25 -1.59 -9.95 -11.92
N ASN A 26 -1.49 -10.76 -10.86
CA ASN A 26 -0.22 -11.22 -10.32
C ASN A 26 0.57 -12.06 -11.34
N GLY A 27 -0.13 -12.92 -12.10
CA GLY A 27 0.47 -13.67 -13.20
C GLY A 27 0.98 -12.79 -14.35
N VAL A 28 0.24 -11.74 -14.72
CA VAL A 28 0.63 -10.84 -15.82
C VAL A 28 1.79 -9.92 -15.41
N TYR A 29 1.72 -9.32 -14.23
CA TYR A 29 2.63 -8.24 -13.83
C TYR A 29 3.81 -8.68 -12.95
N ARG A 30 3.69 -9.80 -12.24
CA ARG A 30 4.74 -10.35 -11.35
C ARG A 30 5.15 -11.78 -11.71
N HIS A 31 4.61 -12.33 -12.80
CA HIS A 31 4.86 -13.72 -13.21
C HIS A 31 4.56 -14.77 -12.13
N CYS A 32 3.63 -14.45 -11.23
CA CYS A 32 3.24 -15.30 -10.10
C CYS A 32 1.72 -15.53 -10.16
N PRO A 33 1.23 -16.57 -10.88
CA PRO A 33 -0.19 -16.76 -11.16
C PRO A 33 -0.94 -17.38 -9.96
N VAL A 34 -0.81 -16.76 -8.79
CA VAL A 34 -1.54 -17.09 -7.54
C VAL A 34 -2.19 -15.82 -7.00
N PRO A 35 -3.35 -15.90 -6.31
CA PRO A 35 -3.92 -14.77 -5.59
C PRO A 35 -2.94 -14.20 -4.56
N THR A 36 -3.10 -12.92 -4.25
CA THR A 36 -2.30 -12.20 -3.25
C THR A 36 -3.20 -11.15 -2.60
N ASP A 37 -2.78 -10.69 -1.43
CA ASP A 37 -3.43 -9.65 -0.63
C ASP A 37 -3.45 -8.26 -1.30
N VAL A 38 -2.36 -7.82 -1.93
CA VAL A 38 -2.27 -6.50 -2.57
C VAL A 38 -1.42 -6.45 -3.83
N LEU A 39 -1.87 -5.66 -4.79
CA LEU A 39 -1.09 -5.22 -5.95
C LEU A 39 -1.21 -3.70 -6.08
N SER A 40 -0.08 -3.02 -6.24
CA SER A 40 -0.01 -1.57 -6.38
C SER A 40 0.58 -1.20 -7.74
N PHE A 41 -0.09 -0.30 -8.45
CA PHE A 41 0.25 0.12 -9.81
C PHE A 41 0.53 1.62 -9.82
N PRO A 42 1.78 2.04 -9.53
CA PRO A 42 2.15 3.45 -9.50
C PRO A 42 2.09 4.06 -10.91
N PHE A 43 1.53 5.28 -11.01
CA PHE A 43 1.57 6.06 -12.25
C PHE A 43 2.86 6.87 -12.39
N HIS A 44 3.59 7.03 -11.29
CA HIS A 44 4.82 7.79 -11.22
C HIS A 44 5.95 6.91 -10.70
N GLN A 45 7.10 6.95 -11.36
CA GLN A 45 8.33 6.42 -10.79
C GLN A 45 8.94 7.53 -9.94
N VAL A 46 8.96 7.32 -8.63
CA VAL A 46 9.53 8.23 -7.64
C VAL A 46 10.48 7.47 -6.73
N GLU A 47 11.49 8.16 -6.23
CA GLU A 47 12.35 7.63 -5.18
C GLU A 47 11.55 7.55 -3.86
N ALA A 48 11.97 6.64 -2.97
CA ALA A 48 11.28 6.38 -1.72
C ALA A 48 11.06 7.68 -0.90
N GLY A 49 9.80 8.02 -0.67
CA GLY A 49 9.41 9.19 0.12
C GLY A 49 9.35 10.51 -0.67
N GLU A 50 9.74 10.51 -1.95
CA GLU A 50 9.48 11.64 -2.83
C GLU A 50 8.02 11.65 -3.29
N LEU A 51 7.47 12.85 -3.42
CA LEU A 51 6.14 13.04 -3.99
C LEU A 51 6.27 13.46 -5.45
N PRO A 52 5.42 12.92 -6.35
CA PRO A 52 5.36 13.40 -7.72
C PRO A 52 5.16 14.91 -7.74
N ARG A 53 5.88 15.59 -8.64
CA ARG A 53 5.73 17.03 -8.87
C ARG A 53 4.66 17.24 -9.94
N PRO A 54 3.46 17.68 -9.57
CA PRO A 54 2.37 17.75 -10.53
C PRO A 54 2.57 18.92 -11.48
N SER A 55 2.56 18.61 -12.78
CA SER A 55 2.59 19.57 -13.88
C SER A 55 1.18 19.77 -14.46
N CYS A 56 0.29 18.79 -14.29
CA CYS A 56 -1.11 18.83 -14.68
C CYS A 56 -2.01 18.14 -13.64
N ARG A 57 -3.34 18.19 -13.84
CA ARG A 57 -4.31 17.53 -12.94
C ARG A 57 -4.10 16.01 -12.83
N GLY A 58 -3.62 15.36 -13.90
CA GLY A 58 -3.39 13.92 -13.92
C GLY A 58 -2.32 13.46 -12.93
N ASP A 59 -1.32 14.30 -12.68
CA ASP A 59 -0.16 13.98 -11.84
C ASP A 59 -0.46 13.97 -10.33
N TYR A 60 -1.69 14.32 -9.94
CA TYR A 60 -2.16 14.18 -8.56
C TYR A 60 -2.69 12.77 -8.27
N ASN A 61 -2.83 11.91 -9.28
CA ASN A 61 -3.21 10.51 -9.08
C ASN A 61 -1.94 9.66 -8.92
N LEU A 62 -1.76 9.05 -7.75
CA LEU A 62 -0.56 8.25 -7.45
C LEU A 62 -0.56 6.88 -8.15
N GLY A 63 -1.73 6.39 -8.57
CA GLY A 63 -1.91 5.07 -9.14
C GLY A 63 -2.97 4.25 -8.40
N ASP A 64 -3.18 3.01 -8.85
CA ASP A 64 -4.22 2.13 -8.34
C ASP A 64 -3.68 1.13 -7.30
N ILE A 65 -4.45 0.89 -6.24
CA ILE A 65 -4.23 -0.22 -5.29
C ILE A 65 -5.37 -1.23 -5.45
N PHE A 66 -5.04 -2.49 -5.71
CA PHE A 66 -5.97 -3.60 -5.74
C PHE A 66 -5.81 -4.44 -4.46
N LEU A 67 -6.87 -4.57 -3.69
CA LEU A 67 -6.94 -5.38 -2.48
C LEU A 67 -7.67 -6.70 -2.77
N GLY A 68 -6.97 -7.81 -2.56
CA GLY A 68 -7.50 -9.17 -2.63
C GLY A 68 -8.32 -9.53 -1.39
N VAL A 69 -9.49 -8.91 -1.24
CA VAL A 69 -10.31 -9.03 -0.02
C VAL A 69 -10.69 -10.49 0.30
N GLU A 70 -10.98 -11.30 -0.71
CA GLU A 70 -11.26 -12.74 -0.52
C GLU A 70 -10.04 -13.50 0.02
N TYR A 71 -8.86 -13.19 -0.52
CA TYR A 71 -7.59 -13.77 -0.07
C TYR A 71 -7.28 -13.37 1.37
N ILE A 72 -7.38 -12.08 1.69
CA ILE A 72 -7.18 -11.55 3.05
C ILE A 72 -8.15 -12.23 4.02
N HIS A 73 -9.44 -12.30 3.68
CA HIS A 73 -10.44 -12.95 4.53
C HIS A 73 -10.12 -14.42 4.81
N GLN A 74 -9.65 -15.16 3.79
CA GLN A 74 -9.22 -16.55 3.97
C GLN A 74 -8.01 -16.64 4.91
N GLN A 75 -6.99 -15.80 4.70
CA GLN A 75 -5.80 -15.78 5.55
C GLN A 75 -6.15 -15.46 7.00
N CYS A 76 -6.98 -14.44 7.26
CA CYS A 76 -7.43 -14.09 8.61
C CYS A 76 -8.16 -15.24 9.30
N HIS A 77 -8.96 -16.02 8.57
CA HIS A 77 -9.62 -17.20 9.11
C HIS A 77 -8.61 -18.30 9.53
N GLU A 78 -7.50 -18.41 8.81
CA GLU A 78 -6.45 -19.39 9.09
C GLU A 78 -5.50 -18.94 10.22
N THR A 79 -5.16 -17.64 10.28
CA THR A 79 -4.23 -17.07 11.27
C THR A 79 -4.92 -16.63 12.56
N GLY A 80 -6.23 -16.42 12.52
CA GLY A 80 -7.01 -15.83 13.63
C GLY A 80 -6.81 -14.32 13.80
N GLU A 81 -6.19 -13.66 12.81
CA GLU A 81 -6.03 -12.21 12.80
C GLU A 81 -7.34 -11.50 12.49
N ASP A 82 -7.48 -10.27 13.00
CA ASP A 82 -8.64 -9.44 12.71
C ASP A 82 -8.61 -8.95 11.25
N PHE A 83 -9.75 -9.10 10.56
CA PHE A 83 -9.86 -8.78 9.15
C PHE A 83 -9.68 -7.29 8.86
N ASP A 84 -10.25 -6.41 9.70
CA ASP A 84 -10.18 -4.97 9.49
C ASP A 84 -8.77 -4.44 9.77
N ASP A 85 -8.07 -5.01 10.77
CA ASP A 85 -6.67 -4.72 11.05
C ASP A 85 -5.77 -5.11 9.86
N VAL A 86 -5.89 -6.35 9.36
CA VAL A 86 -5.09 -6.82 8.21
C VAL A 86 -5.39 -5.97 6.97
N LEU A 87 -6.67 -5.72 6.67
CA LEU A 87 -7.06 -4.91 5.52
C LEU A 87 -6.48 -3.48 5.59
N THR A 88 -6.48 -2.88 6.78
CA THR A 88 -5.93 -1.54 7.02
C THR A 88 -4.41 -1.52 6.81
N VAL A 89 -3.70 -2.50 7.37
CA VAL A 89 -2.26 -2.65 7.21
C VAL A 89 -1.90 -2.88 5.74
N THR A 90 -2.61 -3.76 5.04
CA THR A 90 -2.41 -4.04 3.62
C THR A 90 -2.65 -2.81 2.73
N ALA A 91 -3.64 -1.97 3.06
CA ALA A 91 -3.86 -0.71 2.34
C ALA A 91 -2.72 0.31 2.57
N ALA A 92 -2.23 0.44 3.80
CA ALA A 92 -1.09 1.28 4.13
C ALA A 92 0.18 0.80 3.41
N HIS A 93 0.40 -0.52 3.36
CA HIS A 93 1.47 -1.14 2.60
C HIS A 93 1.40 -0.82 1.10
N GLY A 94 0.22 -0.94 0.49
CA GLY A 94 0.02 -0.57 -0.91
C GLY A 94 0.33 0.90 -1.19
N LEU A 95 0.00 1.80 -0.26
CA LEU A 95 0.36 3.22 -0.38
C LEU A 95 1.88 3.44 -0.34
N CYS A 96 2.62 2.73 0.51
CA CYS A 96 4.08 2.79 0.53
C CYS A 96 4.66 2.46 -0.86
N HIS A 97 4.14 1.41 -1.52
CA HIS A 97 4.57 1.08 -2.89
C HIS A 97 4.27 2.18 -3.91
N LEU A 98 3.12 2.85 -3.82
CA LEU A 98 2.82 3.99 -4.69
C LEU A 98 3.76 5.18 -4.47
N LEU A 99 4.39 5.27 -3.30
CA LEU A 99 5.35 6.31 -2.91
C LEU A 99 6.81 5.89 -3.12
N GLY A 100 7.05 4.84 -3.92
CA GLY A 100 8.40 4.40 -4.30
C GLY A 100 9.11 3.53 -3.25
N PHE A 101 8.47 3.19 -2.14
CA PHE A 101 9.06 2.26 -1.17
C PHE A 101 9.02 0.82 -1.70
N ARG A 102 10.14 0.12 -1.55
CA ARG A 102 10.35 -1.27 -1.96
C ARG A 102 10.89 -2.07 -0.80
N HIS A 103 10.90 -3.40 -0.92
CA HIS A 103 11.42 -4.30 0.10
C HIS A 103 12.08 -5.54 -0.51
N ASP A 104 12.65 -5.39 -1.71
CA ASP A 104 13.33 -6.47 -2.44
C ASP A 104 14.71 -6.78 -1.83
N THR A 105 15.35 -5.77 -1.24
CA THR A 105 16.63 -5.87 -0.53
C THR A 105 16.49 -5.41 0.92
N LYS A 106 17.42 -5.85 1.79
CA LYS A 106 17.43 -5.44 3.21
C LYS A 106 17.44 -3.92 3.42
N PRO A 107 18.25 -3.11 2.72
CA PRO A 107 18.23 -1.65 2.90
C PRO A 107 16.91 -1.00 2.46
N GLU A 108 16.31 -1.48 1.38
CA GLU A 108 14.99 -1.00 0.93
C GLU A 108 13.90 -1.38 1.93
N TRP A 109 13.92 -2.63 2.39
CA TRP A 109 13.01 -3.10 3.42
C TRP A 109 13.12 -2.29 4.72
N GLU A 110 14.31 -1.95 5.19
CA GLU A 110 14.49 -1.13 6.39
C GLU A 110 13.80 0.24 6.23
N GLN A 111 13.92 0.87 5.06
CA GLN A 111 13.24 2.13 4.76
C GLN A 111 11.71 1.98 4.71
N MET A 112 11.22 0.93 4.03
CA MET A 112 9.79 0.67 3.92
C MET A 112 9.16 0.31 5.27
N TYR A 113 9.83 -0.53 6.05
CA TYR A 113 9.41 -0.92 7.39
C TYR A 113 9.30 0.29 8.32
N GLN A 114 10.29 1.18 8.32
CA GLN A 114 10.23 2.43 9.07
C GLN A 114 9.06 3.29 8.63
N LYS A 115 8.81 3.41 7.32
CA LYS A 115 7.72 4.23 6.80
C LYS A 115 6.34 3.66 7.14
N GLU A 116 6.17 2.36 6.96
CA GLU A 116 4.95 1.63 7.31
C GLU A 116 4.67 1.76 8.81
N THR A 117 5.69 1.58 9.66
CA THR A 117 5.58 1.80 11.11
C THR A 117 5.07 3.19 11.44
N GLN A 118 5.66 4.24 10.87
CA GLN A 118 5.22 5.64 11.11
C GLN A 118 3.75 5.86 10.73
N ILE A 119 3.30 5.29 9.60
CA ILE A 119 1.90 5.42 9.16
C ILE A 119 0.98 4.72 10.14
N LEU A 120 1.32 3.50 10.55
CA LEU A 120 0.50 2.71 11.47
C LEU A 120 0.48 3.27 12.89
N GLU A 121 1.59 3.85 13.37
CA GLU A 121 1.64 4.56 14.66
C GLU A 121 0.66 5.74 14.68
N GLU A 122 0.60 6.51 13.58
CA GLU A 122 -0.33 7.62 13.46
C GLU A 122 -1.79 7.13 13.39
N LEU A 123 -2.06 6.05 12.65
CA LEU A 123 -3.39 5.44 12.62
C LEU A 123 -3.80 4.93 14.01
N ASN A 124 -2.93 4.17 14.68
CA ASN A 124 -3.15 3.67 16.04
C ASN A 124 -3.44 4.82 17.02
N ARG A 125 -2.73 5.95 16.90
CA ARG A 125 -2.98 7.15 17.72
C ARG A 125 -4.37 7.74 17.48
N LEU A 126 -4.85 7.72 16.24
CA LEU A 126 -6.14 8.30 15.85
C LEU A 126 -7.33 7.37 16.12
N THR A 127 -7.16 6.06 15.97
CA THR A 127 -8.25 5.07 16.05
C THR A 127 -8.26 4.27 17.34
N GLY A 128 -7.16 4.26 18.10
CA GLY A 128 -6.96 3.37 19.25
C GLY A 128 -6.63 1.92 18.88
N SER A 129 -6.40 1.64 17.60
CA SER A 129 -5.99 0.32 17.10
C SER A 129 -4.57 -0.06 17.55
N ARG A 130 -4.18 -1.32 17.30
CA ARG A 130 -2.83 -1.84 17.59
C ARG A 130 -2.23 -2.54 16.37
N LEU A 131 -2.24 -1.84 15.24
CA LEU A 131 -1.73 -2.29 13.96
C LEU A 131 -0.21 -2.45 13.99
N ARG A 132 0.30 -3.42 13.22
CA ARG A 132 1.73 -3.70 13.04
C ARG A 132 2.09 -3.76 11.55
N PRO A 133 3.33 -3.41 11.16
CA PRO A 133 3.74 -3.42 9.75
C PRO A 133 3.58 -4.79 9.11
N LEU A 134 3.06 -4.84 7.87
CA LEU A 134 2.99 -6.08 7.08
C LEU A 134 4.39 -6.63 6.81
N THR A 135 5.36 -5.72 6.70
CA THR A 135 6.74 -6.08 6.40
C THR A 135 7.52 -6.63 7.61
N SER A 136 6.88 -6.85 8.76
CA SER A 136 7.54 -7.32 9.98
C SER A 136 8.22 -8.69 9.78
N GLY A 137 9.51 -8.78 10.09
CA GLY A 137 10.25 -10.05 10.09
C GLY A 137 10.61 -10.61 8.71
N LEU A 138 10.54 -9.80 7.64
CA LEU A 138 10.96 -10.19 6.29
C LEU A 138 12.48 -10.38 6.14
N PHE A 139 13.29 -9.78 7.02
CA PHE A 139 14.75 -9.88 7.06
C PHE A 139 15.28 -9.97 8.49
#